data_AF-A0A931K1V9-F1
#
_entry.id   AF-A0A931K1V9-F1
#
_cell.length_a   1.000
_cell.length_b   1.000
_cell.length_c   1.000
_cell.angle_alpha   90.00
_cell.angle_beta   90.00
_cell.angle_gamma   90.00
#
_symmetry.space_group_name_H-M   'P 1'
#
loop_
_entity.id
_entity.type
_entity.pdbx_description
1 polymer ?
#
loop_
_entity_poly.entity_id
_entity_poly.type
_entity_poly.pdbx_seq_one_letter_code
_entity_poly.pdbx_strand_id
1 'polypeptide(L)'
;MTGTRLDNARVIRAKRGPELDAKSWLTEAPLRMLMNNLDPEVAEKPEELVVYGGIGRAARDWESFDRIVSTLKRLNEDETLLVQSGKPVGVFRTHADAPRVLIANSNLVPAFANWEHFRELDRKGLMMYGQMTAGSWIYIGSQGIVQGTYETFVEAGRQHYGGDLKGKWILTGGLGGMGGAQPLAGVMAGACVLAVECRPSRIEMRLKTRYLDHRADTIDEALKLIDEATNERRAISVGLLGNAAEVFPELVKRGVKPDMVTDQTSAHDPVNGYLPAGWSLEEWDAAKDSDPERVSKAAKASMAEQVKAMLAFQKMGVPTFDYGNNIRQMAKEVGVSDAFDFPGFVPAYIRPLFCKGIGPFRWAALSGDPEDIYKTDAKVKEIIPDDPHLHRWLDMARERIAFQGLPARICWVGLGLRHKLGLAFNEMVASGELSAPVVIGRDHLDSGSVASPNRETEAMMDGSDAVADWPLLNALLNTASGATWVSLHHGGGVGMGWSIHSGQVICCDGTPEAAKRVERVLWNDPGTGVMRHADAGYDIARDCAREQGLDLPSLG
;
A
#
# COMPACT_ATOMS: atom_id res chain seq x y z
N MET A 1 -8.10 26.04 16.20
CA MET A 1 -9.28 25.82 15.34
C MET A 1 -9.29 24.37 14.87
N THR A 2 -9.68 23.44 15.74
CA THR A 2 -9.63 21.98 15.51
C THR A 2 -10.91 21.41 14.85
N GLY A 3 -11.88 22.27 14.52
CA GLY A 3 -13.24 21.87 14.13
C GLY A 3 -13.49 21.62 12.64
N THR A 4 -12.48 21.50 11.78
CA THR A 4 -12.65 21.38 10.31
C THR A 4 -12.26 20.01 9.73
N ARG A 5 -12.04 18.99 10.57
CA ARG A 5 -11.61 17.66 10.10
C ARG A 5 -12.74 16.65 9.92
N LEU A 6 -13.85 16.79 10.65
CA LEU A 6 -15.00 15.90 10.56
C LEU A 6 -16.13 16.60 9.79
N ASP A 7 -16.63 15.96 8.75
CA ASP A 7 -17.85 16.39 8.05
C ASP A 7 -18.65 15.16 7.62
N ASN A 8 -19.71 14.86 8.37
CA ASN A 8 -20.58 13.70 8.13
C ASN A 8 -21.62 13.93 7.02
N ALA A 9 -21.76 15.16 6.51
CA ALA A 9 -22.73 15.48 5.47
C ALA A 9 -22.16 15.30 4.06
N ARG A 10 -20.83 15.44 3.91
CA ARG A 10 -20.16 15.37 2.61
C ARG A 10 -19.97 13.93 2.16
N VAL A 11 -20.27 13.70 0.89
CA VAL A 11 -20.02 12.45 0.20
C VAL A 11 -19.21 12.75 -1.05
N ILE A 12 -17.93 12.39 -1.03
CA ILE A 12 -16.99 12.69 -2.13
C ILE A 12 -16.90 11.49 -3.07
N ARG A 13 -16.86 11.75 -4.38
CA ARG A 13 -16.55 10.78 -5.44
C ARG A 13 -15.82 11.49 -6.56
N ALA A 14 -14.95 10.77 -7.25
CA ALA A 14 -14.32 11.33 -8.44
C ALA A 14 -15.34 11.54 -9.57
N LYS A 15 -15.17 12.61 -10.35
CA LYS A 15 -15.96 12.82 -11.57
C LYS A 15 -15.72 11.67 -12.56
N ARG A 16 -16.75 11.36 -13.35
CA ARG A 16 -16.79 10.26 -14.32
C ARG A 16 -16.98 10.83 -15.73
N GLY A 17 -16.66 10.05 -16.75
CA GLY A 17 -16.81 10.45 -18.16
C GLY A 17 -15.79 11.48 -18.64
N PRO A 18 -15.92 11.97 -19.89
CA PRO A 18 -14.89 12.76 -20.55
C PRO A 18 -14.90 14.26 -20.18
N GLU A 19 -15.93 14.74 -19.49
CA GLU A 19 -16.07 16.17 -19.18
C GLU A 19 -15.10 16.63 -18.09
N LEU A 20 -14.35 17.69 -18.36
CA LEU A 20 -13.38 18.24 -17.42
C LEU A 20 -14.03 19.25 -16.46
N ASP A 21 -13.58 19.24 -15.20
CA ASP A 21 -13.79 20.31 -14.23
C ASP A 21 -12.57 21.24 -14.15
N ALA A 22 -11.38 20.72 -14.48
CA ALA A 22 -10.13 21.46 -14.58
C ALA A 22 -9.80 21.87 -16.03
N LYS A 23 -8.68 22.58 -16.21
CA LYS A 23 -8.27 23.12 -17.52
C LYS A 23 -7.72 22.09 -18.50
N SER A 24 -7.21 20.96 -18.01
CA SER A 24 -6.65 19.89 -18.84
C SER A 24 -6.72 18.54 -18.13
N TRP A 25 -6.50 17.44 -18.86
CA TRP A 25 -6.43 16.10 -18.26
C TRP A 25 -5.29 15.96 -17.23
N LEU A 26 -4.21 16.72 -17.36
CA LEU A 26 -3.10 16.70 -16.40
C LEU A 26 -3.46 17.34 -15.04
N THR A 27 -4.48 18.21 -14.99
CA THR A 27 -4.99 18.81 -13.75
C THR A 27 -6.29 18.18 -13.27
N GLU A 28 -7.07 17.61 -14.19
CA GLU A 28 -8.25 16.78 -13.90
C GLU A 28 -7.86 15.45 -13.25
N ALA A 29 -6.78 14.81 -13.71
CA ALA A 29 -6.30 13.54 -13.16
C ALA A 29 -6.03 13.59 -11.64
N PRO A 30 -5.18 14.49 -11.11
CA PRO A 30 -4.98 14.59 -9.67
C PRO A 30 -6.25 15.03 -8.92
N LEU A 31 -7.14 15.82 -9.55
CA LEU A 31 -8.43 16.20 -8.95
C LEU A 31 -9.34 14.98 -8.75
N ARG A 32 -9.50 14.16 -9.79
CA ARG A 32 -10.28 12.92 -9.72
C ARG A 32 -9.65 11.95 -8.74
N MET A 33 -8.33 11.77 -8.76
CA MET A 33 -7.70 10.82 -7.85
C MET A 33 -7.73 11.26 -6.38
N LEU A 34 -7.64 12.56 -6.09
CA LEU A 34 -7.89 13.10 -4.75
C LEU A 34 -9.29 12.73 -4.26
N MET A 35 -10.30 12.93 -5.11
CA MET A 35 -11.69 12.60 -4.79
C MET A 35 -11.92 11.08 -4.69
N ASN A 36 -11.25 10.27 -5.50
CA ASN A 36 -11.31 8.81 -5.45
C ASN A 36 -10.76 8.27 -4.13
N ASN A 37 -9.68 8.86 -3.63
CA ASN A 37 -9.13 8.53 -2.32
C ASN A 37 -10.12 8.75 -1.17
N LEU A 38 -11.19 9.53 -1.36
CA LEU A 38 -12.22 9.81 -0.36
C LEU A 38 -13.59 9.21 -0.73
N ASP A 39 -13.65 8.37 -1.76
CA ASP A 39 -14.87 7.65 -2.11
C ASP A 39 -15.23 6.69 -0.94
N PRO A 40 -16.48 6.68 -0.43
CA PRO A 40 -16.94 5.73 0.58
C PRO A 40 -16.81 4.26 0.19
N GLU A 41 -16.68 3.95 -1.10
CA GLU A 41 -16.36 2.59 -1.55
C GLU A 41 -14.87 2.25 -1.39
N VAL A 42 -14.02 3.27 -1.25
CA VAL A 42 -12.56 3.17 -1.27
C VAL A 42 -11.96 3.38 0.12
N ALA A 43 -12.29 4.49 0.76
CA ALA A 43 -11.68 4.96 2.00
C ALA A 43 -12.25 4.28 3.25
N GLU A 44 -11.43 4.12 4.28
CA GLU A 44 -11.84 3.51 5.54
C GLU A 44 -12.68 4.44 6.44
N LYS A 45 -12.50 5.77 6.36
CA LYS A 45 -13.24 6.78 7.14
C LYS A 45 -13.19 8.17 6.45
N PRO A 46 -13.79 8.32 5.26
CA PRO A 46 -13.65 9.52 4.42
C PRO A 46 -14.23 10.80 5.03
N GLU A 47 -15.20 10.73 5.94
CA GLU A 47 -15.78 11.86 6.67
C GLU A 47 -14.73 12.61 7.53
N GLU A 48 -13.64 11.91 7.89
CA GLU A 48 -12.47 12.45 8.57
C GLU A 48 -11.25 12.61 7.65
N LEU A 49 -11.46 12.54 6.33
CA LEU A 49 -10.42 12.53 5.29
C LEU A 49 -9.48 11.32 5.35
N VAL A 50 -9.76 10.33 6.19
CA VAL A 50 -8.91 9.15 6.42
C VAL A 50 -9.16 8.12 5.33
N VAL A 51 -8.10 7.79 4.61
CA VAL A 51 -8.10 6.82 3.53
C VAL A 51 -7.81 5.42 4.09
N TYR A 52 -6.67 5.22 4.76
CA TYR A 52 -6.27 3.93 5.35
C TYR A 52 -5.09 4.08 6.33
N GLY A 53 -4.72 2.98 6.99
CA GLY A 53 -3.45 2.85 7.73
C GLY A 53 -3.37 3.70 9.00
N GLY A 54 -4.36 3.58 9.88
CA GLY A 54 -4.52 4.46 11.04
C GLY A 54 -5.14 5.79 10.62
N ILE A 55 -4.35 6.86 10.67
CA ILE A 55 -4.79 8.24 10.36
C ILE A 55 -4.23 8.78 9.04
N GLY A 56 -3.94 7.90 8.07
CA GLY A 56 -3.48 8.30 6.73
C GLY A 56 -4.55 9.06 5.98
N ARG A 57 -4.33 10.35 5.69
CA ARG A 57 -5.34 11.26 5.12
C ARG A 57 -5.02 11.76 3.73
N ALA A 58 -6.06 12.14 2.98
CA ALA A 58 -5.94 12.72 1.63
C ALA A 58 -5.64 14.22 1.61
N ALA A 59 -6.12 14.94 2.63
CA ALA A 59 -5.88 16.37 2.86
C ALA A 59 -5.83 16.64 4.38
N ARG A 60 -5.24 17.77 4.78
CA ARG A 60 -5.00 18.08 6.20
C ARG A 60 -6.30 18.25 7.00
N ASP A 61 -7.23 18.95 6.39
CA ASP A 61 -8.55 19.34 6.90
C ASP A 61 -9.44 19.69 5.69
N TRP A 62 -10.74 19.86 5.91
CA TRP A 62 -11.70 20.13 4.84
C TRP A 62 -11.44 21.47 4.14
N GLU A 63 -10.93 22.48 4.86
CA GLU A 63 -10.54 23.76 4.27
C GLU A 63 -9.39 23.57 3.27
N SER A 64 -8.38 22.78 3.64
CA SER A 64 -7.27 22.43 2.76
C SER A 64 -7.75 21.62 1.56
N PHE A 65 -8.67 20.66 1.74
CA PHE A 65 -9.29 19.93 0.65
C PHE A 65 -9.98 20.87 -0.34
N ASP A 66 -10.87 21.75 0.14
CA ASP A 66 -11.63 22.69 -0.70
C ASP A 66 -10.69 23.62 -1.49
N ARG A 67 -9.59 24.06 -0.85
CA ARG A 67 -8.55 24.88 -1.50
C ARG A 67 -7.73 24.10 -2.53
N ILE A 68 -7.43 22.82 -2.30
CA ILE A 68 -6.76 21.96 -3.29
C ILE A 68 -7.66 21.81 -4.51
N VAL A 69 -8.93 21.45 -4.31
CA VAL A 69 -9.92 21.28 -5.39
C VAL A 69 -10.04 22.56 -6.21
N SER A 70 -10.27 23.71 -5.55
CA SER A 70 -10.36 25.01 -6.24
C SER A 70 -9.08 25.36 -7.01
N THR A 71 -7.91 25.05 -6.44
CA THR A 71 -6.62 25.33 -7.10
C THR A 71 -6.40 24.44 -8.32
N LEU A 72 -6.67 23.13 -8.23
CA LEU A 72 -6.54 22.20 -9.36
C LEU A 72 -7.45 22.60 -10.53
N LYS A 73 -8.67 23.05 -10.26
CA LYS A 73 -9.61 23.51 -11.30
C LYS A 73 -9.09 24.72 -12.11
N ARG A 74 -8.27 25.59 -11.50
CA ARG A 74 -7.73 26.79 -12.16
C ARG A 74 -6.28 26.68 -12.63
N LEU A 75 -5.56 25.61 -12.28
CA LEU A 75 -4.12 25.46 -12.51
C LEU A 75 -3.81 25.37 -14.01
N ASN A 76 -2.86 26.17 -14.48
CA ASN A 76 -2.41 26.17 -15.88
C ASN A 76 -1.43 25.01 -16.18
N GLU A 77 -1.22 24.73 -17.46
CA GLU A 77 -0.30 23.67 -17.91
C GLU A 77 1.18 23.93 -17.57
N ASP A 78 1.59 25.19 -17.44
CA ASP A 78 2.93 25.61 -17.07
C ASP A 78 3.04 26.00 -15.60
N GLU A 79 2.09 25.57 -14.76
CA GLU A 79 2.10 25.79 -13.31
C GLU A 79 2.22 24.47 -12.55
N THR A 80 2.78 24.59 -11.33
CA THR A 80 2.91 23.49 -10.37
C THR A 80 2.37 23.93 -9.02
N LEU A 81 1.43 23.14 -8.47
CA LEU A 81 0.92 23.27 -7.11
C LEU A 81 1.87 22.57 -6.12
N LEU A 82 2.21 23.25 -5.03
CA LEU A 82 2.94 22.67 -3.90
C LEU A 82 1.96 22.31 -2.77
N VAL A 83 1.94 21.02 -2.39
CA VAL A 83 1.16 20.50 -1.26
C VAL A 83 2.11 20.10 -0.14
N GLN A 84 1.99 20.78 1.00
CA GLN A 84 2.78 20.51 2.20
C GLN A 84 1.87 19.88 3.25
N SER A 85 2.15 18.64 3.67
CA SER A 85 1.34 17.87 4.64
C SER A 85 -0.16 18.08 4.42
N GLY A 86 -0.65 17.78 3.20
CA GLY A 86 -2.06 17.89 2.81
C GLY A 86 -2.65 19.29 2.70
N LYS A 87 -1.83 20.35 2.67
CA LYS A 87 -2.24 21.75 2.54
C LYS A 87 -1.67 22.37 1.26
N PRO A 88 -2.47 23.07 0.43
CA PRO A 88 -1.97 23.78 -0.75
C PRO A 88 -1.29 25.08 -0.32
N VAL A 89 0.04 25.17 -0.47
CA VAL A 89 0.85 26.28 0.08
C VAL A 89 1.38 27.26 -0.95
N GLY A 90 1.43 26.89 -2.23
CA GLY A 90 1.88 27.79 -3.29
C GLY A 90 1.65 27.21 -4.67
N VAL A 91 1.56 28.09 -5.66
CA VAL A 91 1.56 27.75 -7.09
C VAL A 91 2.67 28.55 -7.74
N PHE A 92 3.54 27.86 -8.47
CA PHE A 92 4.68 28.48 -9.14
C PHE A 92 4.68 28.10 -10.61
N ARG A 93 5.17 29.01 -11.45
CA ARG A 93 5.39 28.74 -12.87
C ARG A 93 6.57 27.79 -13.03
N THR A 94 6.38 26.76 -13.85
CA THR A 94 7.36 25.76 -14.27
C THR A 94 7.31 25.63 -15.80
N HIS A 95 6.89 24.49 -16.34
CA HIS A 95 6.72 24.21 -17.76
C HIS A 95 5.80 23.00 -17.97
N ALA A 96 5.27 22.81 -19.18
CA ALA A 96 4.31 21.75 -19.50
C ALA A 96 4.79 20.33 -19.17
N ASP A 97 6.09 20.05 -19.33
CA ASP A 97 6.67 18.74 -19.00
C ASP A 97 6.98 18.51 -17.51
N ALA A 98 6.87 19.53 -16.65
CA ALA A 98 7.05 19.37 -15.21
C ALA A 98 5.82 18.69 -14.58
N PRO A 99 5.90 18.23 -13.32
CA PRO A 99 4.71 17.83 -12.58
C PRO A 99 3.75 19.00 -12.33
N ARG A 100 2.44 18.73 -12.42
CA ARG A 100 1.37 19.66 -12.02
C ARG A 100 1.26 19.80 -10.52
N VAL A 101 1.64 18.77 -9.76
CA VAL A 101 1.59 18.78 -8.30
C VAL A 101 2.88 18.17 -7.73
N LEU A 102 3.47 18.85 -6.76
CA LEU A 102 4.56 18.34 -5.93
C LEU A 102 4.08 18.26 -4.48
N ILE A 103 4.27 17.10 -3.85
CA ILE A 103 3.71 16.78 -2.54
C ILE A 103 4.83 16.42 -1.57
N ALA A 104 4.86 17.05 -0.40
CA ALA A 104 5.75 16.69 0.70
C ALA A 104 4.95 16.52 1.99
N ASN A 105 4.73 15.29 2.43
CA ASN A 105 3.86 14.98 3.58
C ASN A 105 4.64 14.34 4.73
N SER A 106 4.33 14.77 5.96
CA SER A 106 4.79 14.13 7.20
C SER A 106 6.31 14.13 7.46
N ASN A 107 7.07 14.85 6.62
CA ASN A 107 8.51 14.98 6.78
C ASN A 107 8.83 15.79 8.05
N LEU A 108 9.72 15.26 8.87
CA LEU A 108 10.23 15.87 10.09
C LEU A 108 11.75 15.75 10.09
N VAL A 109 12.43 16.75 10.67
CA VAL A 109 13.88 16.65 10.93
C VAL A 109 14.12 15.38 11.77
N PRO A 110 15.13 14.54 11.47
CA PRO A 110 15.26 13.21 12.08
C PRO A 110 15.17 13.16 13.61
N ALA A 111 15.78 14.12 14.32
CA ALA A 111 15.71 14.20 15.79
C ALA A 111 14.28 14.40 16.34
N PHE A 112 13.37 14.91 15.51
CA PHE A 112 11.97 15.17 15.84
C PHE A 112 11.01 14.20 15.15
N ALA A 113 11.53 13.21 14.42
CA ALA A 113 10.77 12.26 13.61
C ALA A 113 10.14 11.15 14.46
N ASN A 114 9.27 11.52 15.41
CA ASN A 114 8.55 10.58 16.27
C ASN A 114 7.07 10.96 16.38
N TRP A 115 6.26 10.00 16.85
CA TRP A 115 4.82 10.20 16.96
C TRP A 115 4.41 11.25 17.99
N GLU A 116 5.19 11.48 19.04
CA GLU A 116 4.89 12.49 20.05
C GLU A 116 4.92 13.90 19.44
N HIS A 117 6.03 14.24 18.78
CA HIS A 117 6.16 15.53 18.12
C HIS A 117 5.19 15.68 16.94
N PHE A 118 4.96 14.60 16.17
CA PHE A 118 3.93 14.60 15.13
C PHE A 118 2.56 15.00 15.70
N ARG A 119 2.13 14.39 16.82
CA ARG A 119 0.84 14.69 17.47
C ARG A 119 0.79 16.11 18.04
N GLU A 120 1.89 16.62 18.57
CA GLU A 120 1.99 18.01 19.00
C GLU A 120 1.68 18.98 17.85
N LEU A 121 2.30 18.77 16.69
CA LEU A 121 2.07 19.58 15.49
C LEU A 121 0.68 19.36 14.90
N ASP A 122 0.16 18.14 14.93
CA ASP A 122 -1.16 17.81 14.41
C ASP A 122 -2.27 18.52 15.20
N ARG A 123 -2.16 18.59 16.53
CA ARG A 123 -3.07 19.37 17.40
C ARG A 123 -3.02 20.87 17.11
N LYS A 124 -1.87 21.39 16.67
CA LYS A 124 -1.69 22.78 16.21
C LYS A 124 -2.20 23.01 14.78
N GLY A 125 -2.70 21.99 14.07
CA GLY A 125 -3.13 22.08 12.67
C GLY A 125 -1.97 22.19 11.67
N LEU A 126 -0.78 21.74 12.07
CA LEU A 126 0.46 21.88 11.29
C LEU A 126 0.89 20.57 10.61
N MET A 127 0.24 19.45 10.91
CA MET A 127 0.60 18.15 10.36
C MET A 127 -0.58 17.40 9.75
N MET A 128 -0.22 16.46 8.88
CA MET A 128 -1.07 15.43 8.30
C MET A 128 -0.19 14.20 8.11
N TYR A 129 -0.71 13.01 8.40
CA TYR A 129 -0.03 11.76 8.09
C TYR A 129 -0.42 11.33 6.67
N GLY A 130 0.56 11.29 5.76
CA GLY A 130 0.31 10.98 4.35
C GLY A 130 0.21 9.48 4.05
N GLN A 131 0.60 8.62 5.00
CA GLN A 131 0.89 7.20 4.71
C GLN A 131 1.77 7.14 3.43
N MET A 132 1.50 6.21 2.53
CA MET A 132 2.09 6.11 1.21
C MET A 132 1.13 6.75 0.22
N THR A 133 0.04 6.06 -0.16
CA THR A 133 -0.86 6.49 -1.24
C THR A 133 -2.05 7.34 -0.80
N ALA A 134 -2.22 7.57 0.51
CA ALA A 134 -3.32 8.38 1.04
C ALA A 134 -3.13 9.86 0.69
N GLY A 135 -1.99 10.43 1.10
CA GLY A 135 -1.66 11.84 0.86
C GLY A 135 -1.12 12.14 -0.54
N SER A 136 -0.89 11.12 -1.37
CA SER A 136 -0.38 11.25 -2.74
C SER A 136 -1.39 10.83 -3.82
N TRP A 137 -2.64 10.56 -3.41
CA TRP A 137 -3.79 10.42 -4.29
C TRP A 137 -3.63 9.32 -5.34
N ILE A 138 -3.28 8.10 -4.90
CA ILE A 138 -3.18 6.93 -5.79
C ILE A 138 -3.64 5.63 -5.10
N TYR A 139 -4.56 5.77 -4.15
CA TYR A 139 -5.16 4.65 -3.47
C TYR A 139 -6.36 4.12 -4.27
N ILE A 140 -6.43 2.79 -4.41
CA ILE A 140 -7.41 2.09 -5.24
C ILE A 140 -8.16 1.02 -4.43
N GLY A 141 -8.37 1.30 -3.14
CA GLY A 141 -8.96 0.35 -2.20
C GLY A 141 -8.00 -0.79 -1.85
N SER A 142 -8.58 -1.91 -1.40
CA SER A 142 -7.83 -3.10 -0.95
C SER A 142 -7.03 -3.73 -2.10
N GLN A 143 -7.43 -3.45 -3.35
CA GLN A 143 -6.73 -3.94 -4.54
C GLN A 143 -5.28 -3.42 -4.63
N GLY A 144 -4.96 -2.28 -4.00
CA GLY A 144 -3.60 -1.73 -4.09
C GLY A 144 -2.50 -2.66 -3.58
N ILE A 145 -2.80 -3.52 -2.60
CA ILE A 145 -1.82 -4.40 -1.94
C ILE A 145 -2.06 -5.89 -2.20
N VAL A 146 -3.25 -6.29 -2.66
CA VAL A 146 -3.64 -7.70 -2.77
C VAL A 146 -2.67 -8.54 -3.62
N GLN A 147 -2.11 -7.98 -4.71
CA GLN A 147 -1.12 -8.72 -5.49
C GLN A 147 0.20 -8.91 -4.73
N GLY A 148 0.69 -7.88 -4.01
CA GLY A 148 1.89 -8.04 -3.19
C GLY A 148 1.73 -9.10 -2.11
N THR A 149 0.53 -9.16 -1.51
CA THR A 149 0.18 -10.20 -0.55
C THR A 149 0.04 -11.58 -1.18
N TYR A 150 -0.54 -11.65 -2.38
CA TYR A 150 -0.61 -12.88 -3.16
C TYR A 150 0.79 -13.39 -3.52
N GLU A 151 1.67 -12.55 -4.06
CA GLU A 151 3.06 -12.92 -4.39
C GLU A 151 3.83 -13.35 -3.15
N THR A 152 3.62 -12.69 -2.01
CA THR A 152 4.25 -13.10 -0.74
C THR A 152 3.83 -14.51 -0.35
N PHE A 153 2.53 -14.81 -0.34
CA PHE A 153 2.03 -16.14 0.03
C PHE A 153 2.43 -17.21 -1.00
N VAL A 154 2.40 -16.91 -2.29
CA VAL A 154 2.84 -17.82 -3.34
C VAL A 154 4.32 -18.17 -3.17
N GLU A 155 5.17 -17.18 -2.93
CA GLU A 155 6.60 -17.41 -2.74
C GLU A 155 6.90 -18.15 -1.44
N ALA A 156 6.25 -17.79 -0.33
CA ALA A 156 6.32 -18.57 0.91
C ALA A 156 5.85 -20.02 0.68
N GLY A 157 4.82 -20.23 -0.14
CA GLY A 157 4.34 -21.55 -0.54
C GLY A 157 5.39 -22.34 -1.34
N ARG A 158 6.10 -21.70 -2.27
CA ARG A 158 7.20 -22.32 -3.03
C ARG A 158 8.35 -22.76 -2.12
N GLN A 159 8.78 -21.88 -1.21
CA GLN A 159 9.91 -22.15 -0.33
C GLN A 159 9.61 -23.22 0.72
N HIS A 160 8.40 -23.23 1.31
CA HIS A 160 8.09 -24.07 2.47
C HIS A 160 7.19 -25.28 2.16
N TYR A 161 6.43 -25.23 1.05
CA TYR A 161 5.38 -26.21 0.74
C TYR A 161 5.39 -26.69 -0.73
N GLY A 162 6.50 -26.48 -1.46
CA GLY A 162 6.63 -26.92 -2.85
C GLY A 162 5.68 -26.22 -3.83
N GLY A 163 5.09 -25.09 -3.43
CA GLY A 163 4.22 -24.25 -4.25
C GLY A 163 2.74 -24.59 -4.24
N ASP A 164 2.32 -25.70 -3.61
CA ASP A 164 0.89 -26.07 -3.46
C ASP A 164 0.38 -25.74 -2.05
N LEU A 165 -0.45 -24.70 -1.94
CA LEU A 165 -1.09 -24.32 -0.68
C LEU A 165 -2.47 -24.95 -0.47
N LYS A 166 -2.92 -25.86 -1.33
CA LYS A 166 -4.21 -26.53 -1.13
C LYS A 166 -4.21 -27.40 0.13
N GLY A 167 -5.23 -27.21 0.97
CA GLY A 167 -5.32 -27.88 2.27
C GLY A 167 -4.40 -27.27 3.34
N LYS A 168 -3.80 -26.11 3.05
CA LYS A 168 -3.01 -25.30 3.99
C LYS A 168 -3.83 -24.13 4.50
N TRP A 169 -3.46 -23.59 5.66
CA TRP A 169 -4.08 -22.37 6.15
C TRP A 169 -3.13 -21.38 6.81
N ILE A 170 -3.49 -20.10 6.71
CA ILE A 170 -2.71 -18.95 7.15
C ILE A 170 -3.44 -18.29 8.33
N LEU A 171 -2.73 -18.04 9.42
CA LEU A 171 -3.21 -17.22 10.54
C LEU A 171 -2.68 -15.79 10.42
N THR A 172 -3.56 -14.80 10.55
CA THR A 172 -3.17 -13.39 10.56
C THR A 172 -4.09 -12.51 11.43
N GLY A 173 -3.70 -11.25 11.63
CA GLY A 173 -4.48 -10.20 12.29
C GLY A 173 -4.68 -8.97 11.39
N GLY A 174 -5.79 -8.28 11.58
CA GLY A 174 -6.14 -7.01 10.95
C GLY A 174 -6.88 -7.13 9.61
N LEU A 175 -8.08 -6.55 9.53
CA LEU A 175 -8.93 -6.45 8.33
C LEU A 175 -9.25 -4.99 8.00
N GLY A 176 -8.27 -4.09 8.14
CA GLY A 176 -8.37 -2.69 7.68
C GLY A 176 -8.22 -2.55 6.15
N GLY A 177 -8.03 -1.32 5.66
CA GLY A 177 -7.87 -1.00 4.22
C GLY A 177 -6.90 -1.93 3.47
N MET A 178 -5.72 -2.14 4.04
CA MET A 178 -4.69 -3.02 3.49
C MET A 178 -4.81 -4.46 4.04
N GLY A 179 -5.03 -4.60 5.35
CA GLY A 179 -5.27 -5.86 6.07
C GLY A 179 -6.34 -6.76 5.45
N GLY A 180 -7.39 -6.13 4.92
CA GLY A 180 -8.49 -6.81 4.26
C GLY A 180 -8.13 -7.49 2.95
N ALA A 181 -6.93 -7.27 2.39
CA ALA A 181 -6.46 -7.98 1.21
C ALA A 181 -5.91 -9.37 1.52
N GLN A 182 -5.49 -9.63 2.77
CA GLN A 182 -4.89 -10.89 3.19
C GLN A 182 -5.78 -12.12 2.94
N PRO A 183 -7.09 -12.10 3.26
CA PRO A 183 -7.92 -13.28 3.09
C PRO A 183 -8.11 -13.64 1.62
N LEU A 184 -8.41 -12.66 0.76
CA LEU A 184 -8.51 -12.88 -0.68
C LEU A 184 -7.18 -13.35 -1.30
N ALA A 185 -6.05 -12.73 -0.91
CA ALA A 185 -4.73 -13.11 -1.41
C ALA A 185 -4.38 -14.56 -1.05
N GLY A 186 -4.61 -14.99 0.18
CA GLY A 186 -4.38 -16.37 0.60
C GLY A 186 -5.28 -17.35 -0.15
N VAL A 187 -6.55 -17.03 -0.34
CA VAL A 187 -7.49 -17.85 -1.12
C VAL A 187 -7.08 -17.95 -2.59
N MET A 188 -6.62 -16.86 -3.20
CA MET A 188 -6.10 -16.86 -4.57
C MET A 188 -4.80 -17.67 -4.70
N ALA A 189 -3.96 -17.67 -3.65
CA ALA A 189 -2.77 -18.53 -3.57
C ALA A 189 -3.11 -20.01 -3.30
N GLY A 190 -4.35 -20.31 -2.89
CA GLY A 190 -4.88 -21.66 -2.68
C GLY A 190 -4.97 -22.11 -1.22
N ALA A 191 -4.64 -21.23 -0.27
CA ALA A 191 -4.73 -21.50 1.16
C ALA A 191 -6.08 -21.05 1.75
N CYS A 192 -6.50 -21.71 2.82
CA CYS A 192 -7.47 -21.11 3.74
C CYS A 192 -6.82 -19.97 4.55
N VAL A 193 -7.62 -19.01 5.03
CA VAL A 193 -7.12 -17.90 5.87
C VAL A 193 -8.03 -17.69 7.07
N LEU A 194 -7.44 -17.62 8.26
CA LEU A 194 -8.09 -17.14 9.47
C LEU A 194 -7.50 -15.77 9.83
N ALA A 195 -8.32 -14.72 9.73
CA ALA A 195 -7.92 -13.35 10.02
C ALA A 195 -8.66 -12.82 11.24
N VAL A 196 -7.93 -12.45 12.30
CA VAL A 196 -8.50 -11.89 13.53
C VAL A 196 -8.71 -10.39 13.40
N GLU A 197 -9.91 -9.89 13.69
CA GLU A 197 -10.25 -8.45 13.64
C GLU A 197 -11.11 -8.05 14.83
N CYS A 198 -10.76 -6.93 15.45
CA CYS A 198 -11.43 -6.44 16.66
C CYS A 198 -12.68 -5.60 16.40
N ARG A 199 -12.81 -4.98 15.23
CA ARG A 199 -13.93 -4.10 14.86
C ARG A 199 -14.90 -4.82 13.92
N PRO A 200 -16.15 -5.11 14.35
CA PRO A 200 -17.14 -5.80 13.51
C PRO A 200 -17.37 -5.13 12.14
N SER A 201 -17.43 -3.79 12.11
CA SER A 201 -17.64 -3.03 10.89
C SER A 201 -16.54 -3.24 9.83
N ARG A 202 -15.32 -3.59 10.25
CA ARG A 202 -14.22 -3.91 9.32
C ARG A 202 -14.41 -5.29 8.69
N ILE A 203 -14.91 -6.28 9.44
CA ILE A 203 -15.30 -7.60 8.91
C ILE A 203 -16.44 -7.43 7.90
N GLU A 204 -17.49 -6.70 8.28
CA GLU A 204 -18.65 -6.42 7.42
C GLU A 204 -18.26 -5.75 6.10
N MET A 205 -17.34 -4.79 6.15
CA MET A 205 -16.81 -4.14 4.95
C MET A 205 -16.13 -5.15 4.00
N ARG A 206 -15.37 -6.11 4.53
CA ARG A 206 -14.63 -7.09 3.71
C ARG A 206 -15.55 -8.16 3.12
N LEU A 207 -16.60 -8.54 3.84
CA LEU A 207 -17.68 -9.37 3.29
C LEU A 207 -18.37 -8.62 2.13
N LYS A 208 -18.74 -7.36 2.35
CA LYS A 208 -19.40 -6.52 1.33
C LYS A 208 -18.56 -6.36 0.06
N THR A 209 -17.25 -6.17 0.20
CA THR A 209 -16.33 -6.01 -0.94
C THR A 209 -15.85 -7.32 -1.53
N ARG A 210 -16.31 -8.48 -1.00
CA ARG A 210 -15.92 -9.84 -1.42
C ARG A 210 -14.44 -10.16 -1.22
N TYR A 211 -13.81 -9.52 -0.25
CA TYR A 211 -12.44 -9.79 0.19
C TYR A 211 -12.38 -10.81 1.33
N LEU A 212 -13.53 -11.21 1.87
CA LEU A 212 -13.71 -12.22 2.91
C LEU A 212 -14.94 -13.07 2.60
N ASP A 213 -14.87 -14.38 2.85
CA ASP A 213 -15.96 -15.33 2.55
C ASP A 213 -16.89 -15.53 3.77
N HIS A 214 -16.33 -15.70 4.96
CA HIS A 214 -17.06 -16.06 6.18
C HIS A 214 -16.67 -15.19 7.37
N ARG A 215 -17.59 -15.07 8.33
CA ARG A 215 -17.36 -14.53 9.66
C ARG A 215 -17.53 -15.64 10.70
N ALA A 216 -16.71 -15.62 11.74
CA ALA A 216 -16.90 -16.40 12.95
C ALA A 216 -16.83 -15.49 14.19
N ASP A 217 -17.59 -15.81 15.22
CA ASP A 217 -17.61 -15.04 16.48
C ASP A 217 -16.86 -15.76 17.62
N THR A 218 -16.43 -17.00 17.39
CA THR A 218 -15.66 -17.79 18.36
C THR A 218 -14.50 -18.53 17.71
N ILE A 219 -13.45 -18.81 18.48
CA ILE A 219 -12.30 -19.60 18.03
C ILE A 219 -12.75 -20.99 17.55
N ASP A 220 -13.67 -21.63 18.26
CA ASP A 220 -14.12 -23.00 17.94
C ASP A 220 -14.88 -23.05 16.60
N GLU A 221 -15.76 -22.09 16.35
CA GLU A 221 -16.44 -21.96 15.06
C GLU A 221 -15.44 -21.70 13.92
N ALA A 222 -14.50 -20.78 14.13
CA ALA A 222 -13.48 -20.45 13.15
C ALA A 222 -12.62 -21.67 12.79
N LEU A 223 -12.12 -22.41 13.79
CA LEU A 223 -11.30 -23.59 13.58
C LEU A 223 -12.09 -24.71 12.89
N LYS A 224 -13.37 -24.90 13.24
CA LYS A 224 -14.23 -25.87 12.55
C LYS A 224 -14.32 -25.57 11.05
N LEU A 225 -14.56 -24.32 10.65
CA LEU A 225 -14.63 -23.91 9.24
C LEU A 225 -13.30 -24.16 8.51
N ILE A 226 -12.18 -23.82 9.15
CA ILE A 226 -10.84 -24.04 8.60
C ILE A 226 -10.55 -25.53 8.44
N ASP A 227 -10.85 -26.35 9.45
CA ASP A 227 -10.63 -27.80 9.42
C ASP A 227 -11.47 -28.48 8.33
N GLU A 228 -12.76 -28.12 8.20
CA GLU A 228 -13.62 -28.64 7.14
C GLU A 228 -13.08 -28.30 5.74
N ALA A 229 -12.72 -27.03 5.50
CA ALA A 229 -12.24 -26.59 4.20
C ALA A 229 -10.87 -27.15 3.82
N THR A 230 -9.94 -27.22 4.78
CA THR A 230 -8.60 -27.78 4.55
C THR A 230 -8.64 -29.27 4.27
N ASN A 231 -9.49 -30.04 4.97
CA ASN A 231 -9.73 -31.47 4.69
C ASN A 231 -10.33 -31.70 3.30
N GLU A 232 -11.20 -30.80 2.84
CA GLU A 232 -11.78 -30.82 1.49
C GLU A 232 -10.85 -30.23 0.42
N ARG A 233 -9.65 -29.76 0.78
CA ARG A 233 -8.69 -29.08 -0.10
C ARG A 233 -9.29 -27.86 -0.81
N ARG A 234 -10.27 -27.20 -0.19
CA ARG A 234 -10.82 -25.92 -0.62
C ARG A 234 -10.06 -24.77 0.03
N ALA A 235 -10.12 -23.60 -0.59
CA ALA A 235 -9.56 -22.36 -0.06
C ALA A 235 -10.71 -21.43 0.31
N ILE A 236 -10.86 -21.13 1.59
CA ILE A 236 -11.83 -20.16 2.13
C ILE A 236 -11.16 -19.17 3.05
N SER A 237 -11.80 -18.04 3.27
CA SER A 237 -11.36 -17.05 4.24
C SER A 237 -12.39 -16.83 5.35
N VAL A 238 -11.90 -16.78 6.59
CA VAL A 238 -12.71 -16.62 7.81
C VAL A 238 -12.19 -15.42 8.60
N GLY A 239 -13.06 -14.44 8.83
CA GLY A 239 -12.80 -13.30 9.71
C GLY A 239 -13.31 -13.62 11.10
N LEU A 240 -12.42 -13.72 12.07
CA LEU A 240 -12.76 -13.99 13.47
C LEU A 240 -12.84 -12.67 14.24
N LEU A 241 -14.02 -12.38 14.81
CA LEU A 241 -14.19 -11.25 15.71
C LEU A 241 -13.42 -11.51 17.02
N GLY A 242 -12.40 -10.72 17.30
CA GLY A 242 -11.59 -10.86 18.51
C GLY A 242 -10.34 -9.99 18.53
N ASN A 243 -9.60 -10.04 19.63
CA ASN A 243 -8.30 -9.36 19.75
C ASN A 243 -7.15 -10.32 19.39
N ALA A 244 -6.30 -9.94 18.45
CA ALA A 244 -5.17 -10.76 18.02
C ALA A 244 -4.18 -11.07 19.17
N ALA A 245 -3.99 -10.14 20.11
CA ALA A 245 -3.16 -10.34 21.30
C ALA A 245 -3.75 -11.36 22.30
N GLU A 246 -5.01 -11.77 22.14
CA GLU A 246 -5.67 -12.79 22.97
C GLU A 246 -5.82 -14.10 22.20
N VAL A 247 -6.24 -14.02 20.94
CA VAL A 247 -6.47 -15.18 20.07
C VAL A 247 -5.18 -15.89 19.72
N PHE A 248 -4.10 -15.18 19.37
CA PHE A 248 -2.85 -15.83 18.96
C PHE A 248 -2.24 -16.65 20.12
N PRO A 249 -2.08 -16.10 21.35
CA PRO A 249 -1.63 -16.91 22.49
C PRO A 249 -2.56 -18.08 22.82
N GLU A 250 -3.87 -17.91 22.67
CA GLU A 250 -4.83 -19.00 22.91
C GLU A 250 -4.68 -20.16 21.91
N LEU A 251 -4.49 -19.85 20.62
CA LEU A 251 -4.21 -20.88 19.61
C LEU A 251 -2.91 -21.65 19.90
N VAL A 252 -1.86 -20.96 20.36
CA VAL A 252 -0.62 -21.59 20.82
C VAL A 252 -0.89 -22.54 22.00
N LYS A 253 -1.63 -22.09 23.03
CA LYS A 253 -1.97 -22.92 24.20
C LYS A 253 -2.74 -24.19 23.84
N ARG A 254 -3.64 -24.10 22.84
CA ARG A 254 -4.41 -25.22 22.32
C ARG A 254 -3.59 -26.19 21.46
N GLY A 255 -2.34 -25.85 21.14
CA GLY A 255 -1.49 -26.65 20.26
C GLY A 255 -1.95 -26.64 18.80
N VAL A 256 -2.76 -25.66 18.40
CA VAL A 256 -3.18 -25.47 17.01
C VAL A 256 -1.95 -25.10 16.18
N LYS A 257 -1.83 -25.64 14.97
CA LYS A 257 -0.67 -25.40 14.11
C LYS A 257 -1.12 -24.87 12.72
N PRO A 258 -1.13 -23.55 12.51
CA PRO A 258 -1.25 -22.99 11.16
C PRO A 258 -0.06 -23.40 10.29
N ASP A 259 -0.22 -23.30 8.97
CA ASP A 259 0.87 -23.52 8.01
C ASP A 259 1.65 -22.22 7.74
N MET A 260 1.07 -21.03 7.98
CA MET A 260 1.83 -19.78 8.02
C MET A 260 1.25 -18.83 9.05
N VAL A 261 2.09 -17.97 9.61
CA VAL A 261 1.69 -16.91 10.55
C VAL A 261 2.25 -15.57 10.11
N THR A 262 1.38 -14.56 10.10
CA THR A 262 1.78 -13.18 9.86
C THR A 262 0.87 -12.20 10.61
N ASP A 263 1.05 -10.90 10.44
CA ASP A 263 0.18 -9.87 11.03
C ASP A 263 0.15 -8.59 10.19
N GLN A 264 -1.04 -7.98 10.07
CA GLN A 264 -1.23 -6.69 9.42
C GLN A 264 -2.17 -5.77 10.22
N THR A 265 -2.20 -5.91 11.55
CA THR A 265 -2.77 -4.87 12.43
C THR A 265 -2.03 -3.54 12.20
N SER A 266 -2.62 -2.41 12.60
CA SER A 266 -1.94 -1.10 12.45
C SER A 266 -0.97 -0.84 13.60
N ALA A 267 -0.04 -1.77 13.85
CA ALA A 267 0.93 -1.70 14.94
C ALA A 267 1.89 -0.49 14.86
N HIS A 268 2.03 0.10 13.67
CA HIS A 268 2.85 1.27 13.40
C HIS A 268 2.38 2.54 14.12
N ASP A 269 1.12 2.58 14.56
CA ASP A 269 0.54 3.63 15.37
C ASP A 269 -0.09 3.02 16.64
N PRO A 270 0.68 2.90 17.73
CA PRO A 270 0.21 2.28 18.98
C PRO A 270 -1.00 2.98 19.62
N VAL A 271 -1.27 4.24 19.28
CA VAL A 271 -2.41 4.97 19.83
C VAL A 271 -3.66 4.67 19.01
N ASN A 272 -3.58 4.82 17.68
CA ASN A 272 -4.77 4.79 16.82
C ASN A 272 -5.02 3.45 16.14
N GLY A 273 -4.05 2.54 16.12
CA GLY A 273 -4.04 1.38 15.23
C GLY A 273 -4.13 -0.01 15.88
N TYR A 274 -3.95 -0.12 17.20
CA TYR A 274 -3.91 -1.42 17.89
C TYR A 274 -4.72 -1.41 19.18
N LEU A 275 -5.73 -2.27 19.28
CA LEU A 275 -6.58 -2.42 20.46
C LEU A 275 -5.83 -3.17 21.57
N PRO A 276 -5.63 -2.59 22.77
CA PRO A 276 -5.04 -3.33 23.88
C PRO A 276 -5.89 -4.54 24.31
N ALA A 277 -5.25 -5.63 24.72
CA ALA A 277 -5.94 -6.81 25.26
C ALA A 277 -6.77 -6.43 26.50
N GLY A 278 -7.95 -7.03 26.64
CA GLY A 278 -8.92 -6.76 27.70
C GLY A 278 -9.69 -5.44 27.60
N TRP A 279 -9.42 -4.59 26.60
CA TRP A 279 -10.13 -3.32 26.42
C TRP A 279 -11.32 -3.48 25.47
N SER A 280 -12.38 -2.71 25.71
CA SER A 280 -13.46 -2.55 24.73
C SER A 280 -13.10 -1.52 23.66
N LEU A 281 -13.81 -1.53 22.53
CA LEU A 281 -13.62 -0.52 21.48
C LEU A 281 -13.97 0.88 21.99
N GLU A 282 -15.01 1.01 22.82
CA GLU A 282 -15.44 2.27 23.42
C GLU A 282 -14.39 2.83 24.39
N GLU A 283 -13.82 1.97 25.24
CA GLU A 283 -12.72 2.36 26.13
C GLU A 283 -11.53 2.86 25.32
N TRP A 284 -11.13 2.12 24.28
CA TRP A 284 -10.03 2.51 23.42
C TRP A 284 -10.30 3.82 22.67
N ASP A 285 -11.51 3.98 22.12
CA ASP A 285 -11.92 5.17 21.39
C ASP A 285 -11.91 6.42 22.28
N ALA A 286 -12.38 6.33 23.53
CA ALA A 286 -12.32 7.44 24.49
C ALA A 286 -10.91 7.74 25.02
N ALA A 287 -10.09 6.70 25.24
CA ALA A 287 -8.76 6.85 25.83
C ALA A 287 -7.74 7.49 24.87
N LYS A 288 -7.93 7.35 23.55
CA LYS A 288 -7.03 7.92 22.54
C LYS A 288 -6.88 9.44 22.66
N ASP A 289 -7.98 10.13 22.97
CA ASP A 289 -7.98 11.58 23.11
C ASP A 289 -7.61 12.04 24.52
N SER A 290 -8.02 11.28 25.53
CA SER A 290 -7.86 11.66 26.95
C SER A 290 -6.49 11.30 27.53
N ASP A 291 -5.93 10.14 27.18
CA ASP A 291 -4.65 9.64 27.69
C ASP A 291 -3.92 8.78 26.64
N PRO A 292 -3.42 9.40 25.55
CA PRO A 292 -2.73 8.68 24.48
C PRO A 292 -1.46 7.95 24.93
N GLU A 293 -0.82 8.40 26.02
CA GLU A 293 0.37 7.74 26.56
C GLU A 293 0.01 6.39 27.20
N ARG A 294 -1.05 6.34 28.01
CA ARG A 294 -1.59 5.09 28.54
C ARG A 294 -1.98 4.12 27.43
N VAL A 295 -2.67 4.61 26.38
CA VAL A 295 -3.06 3.78 25.23
C VAL A 295 -1.82 3.18 24.56
N SER A 296 -0.83 4.02 24.22
CA SER A 296 0.42 3.59 23.58
C SER A 296 1.13 2.49 24.39
N LYS A 297 1.24 2.68 25.72
CA LYS A 297 1.87 1.70 26.60
C LYS A 297 1.10 0.37 26.64
N ALA A 298 -0.22 0.43 26.77
CA ALA A 298 -1.08 -0.76 26.82
C ALA A 298 -1.09 -1.53 25.47
N ALA A 299 -1.11 -0.79 24.36
CA ALA A 299 -1.05 -1.36 23.01
C ALA A 299 0.29 -2.07 22.77
N LYS A 300 1.44 -1.43 23.08
CA LYS A 300 2.75 -2.07 22.94
C LYS A 300 2.92 -3.32 23.81
N ALA A 301 2.38 -3.31 25.04
CA ALA A 301 2.37 -4.50 25.88
C ALA A 301 1.56 -5.65 25.25
N SER A 302 0.44 -5.34 24.59
CA SER A 302 -0.39 -6.33 23.90
C SER A 302 0.28 -6.87 22.62
N MET A 303 0.93 -5.98 21.84
CA MET A 303 1.76 -6.38 20.69
C MET A 303 2.88 -7.34 21.10
N ALA A 304 3.50 -7.11 22.27
CA ALA A 304 4.54 -8.01 22.78
C ALA A 304 4.01 -9.42 23.06
N GLU A 305 2.80 -9.55 23.63
CA GLU A 305 2.18 -10.87 23.81
C GLU A 305 1.82 -11.54 22.48
N GLN A 306 1.32 -10.79 21.49
CA GLN A 306 1.09 -11.32 20.15
C GLN A 306 2.40 -11.79 19.49
N VAL A 307 3.47 -11.01 19.57
CA VAL A 307 4.78 -11.37 18.99
C VAL A 307 5.38 -12.59 19.69
N LYS A 308 5.23 -12.73 21.02
CA LYS A 308 5.62 -13.97 21.73
C LYS A 308 4.88 -15.19 21.20
N ALA A 309 3.59 -15.06 20.86
CA ALA A 309 2.83 -16.14 20.24
C ALA A 309 3.31 -16.45 18.81
N MET A 310 3.63 -15.43 18.01
CA MET A 310 4.24 -15.62 16.68
C MET A 310 5.59 -16.35 16.79
N LEU A 311 6.45 -15.97 17.74
CA LEU A 311 7.71 -16.67 18.03
C LEU A 311 7.48 -18.11 18.48
N ALA A 312 6.42 -18.39 19.25
CA ALA A 312 6.06 -19.75 19.64
C ALA A 312 5.66 -20.61 18.42
N PHE A 313 4.87 -20.08 17.49
CA PHE A 313 4.56 -20.76 16.23
C PHE A 313 5.81 -21.01 15.39
N GLN A 314 6.73 -20.03 15.30
CA GLN A 314 8.02 -20.22 14.64
C GLN A 314 8.83 -21.37 15.27
N LYS A 315 8.88 -21.44 16.60
CA LYS A 315 9.55 -22.54 17.33
C LYS A 315 8.88 -23.89 17.11
N MET A 316 7.59 -23.92 16.75
CA MET A 316 6.87 -25.12 16.30
C MET A 316 7.14 -25.49 14.82
N GLY A 317 8.02 -24.75 14.14
CA GLY A 317 8.39 -24.93 12.75
C GLY A 317 7.40 -24.33 11.75
N VAL A 318 6.57 -23.36 12.17
CA VAL A 318 5.63 -22.66 11.27
C VAL A 318 6.33 -21.47 10.62
N PRO A 319 6.37 -21.38 9.27
CA PRO A 319 6.79 -20.17 8.57
C PRO A 319 6.08 -18.93 9.12
N THR A 320 6.86 -18.06 9.75
CA THR A 320 6.37 -16.87 10.44
C THR A 320 7.12 -15.66 9.90
N PHE A 321 6.42 -14.58 9.60
CA PHE A 321 7.03 -13.38 9.02
C PHE A 321 6.23 -12.11 9.36
N ASP A 322 6.95 -10.99 9.44
CA ASP A 322 6.38 -9.66 9.60
C ASP A 322 5.92 -9.09 8.24
N TYR A 323 4.71 -8.51 8.22
CA TYR A 323 4.10 -7.97 7.01
C TYR A 323 4.12 -6.44 6.96
N GLY A 324 5.17 -5.84 7.51
CA GLY A 324 5.50 -4.43 7.28
C GLY A 324 4.71 -3.43 8.11
N ASN A 325 4.26 -3.81 9.30
CA ASN A 325 3.54 -2.94 10.23
C ASN A 325 4.36 -2.56 11.48
N ASN A 326 5.63 -2.97 11.54
CA ASN A 326 6.57 -2.63 12.61
C ASN A 326 6.27 -3.29 13.97
N ILE A 327 5.43 -4.34 14.02
CA ILE A 327 5.03 -4.99 15.28
C ILE A 327 6.23 -5.57 16.06
N ARG A 328 7.23 -6.11 15.35
CA ARG A 328 8.47 -6.62 15.95
C ARG A 328 9.22 -5.54 16.74
N GLN A 329 9.33 -4.34 16.16
CA GLN A 329 9.98 -3.20 16.82
C GLN A 329 9.20 -2.74 18.05
N MET A 330 7.87 -2.67 17.96
CA MET A 330 7.04 -2.31 19.12
C MET A 330 7.18 -3.30 20.27
N ALA A 331 7.25 -4.61 19.97
CA ALA A 331 7.50 -5.65 20.96
C ALA A 331 8.92 -5.58 21.55
N LYS A 332 9.93 -5.32 20.71
CA LYS A 332 11.33 -5.14 21.14
C LYS A 332 11.49 -4.00 22.14
N GLU A 333 10.83 -2.86 21.89
CA GLU A 333 10.86 -1.69 22.77
C GLU A 333 10.33 -1.96 24.18
N VAL A 334 9.49 -2.97 24.36
CA VAL A 334 8.92 -3.36 25.67
C VAL A 334 9.47 -4.69 26.20
N GLY A 335 10.60 -5.16 25.66
CA GLY A 335 11.40 -6.22 26.26
C GLY A 335 11.36 -7.60 25.60
N VAL A 336 10.75 -7.74 24.41
CA VAL A 336 10.87 -8.98 23.62
C VAL A 336 12.18 -8.96 22.84
N SER A 337 13.27 -9.43 23.46
CA SER A 337 14.63 -9.33 22.90
C SER A 337 14.81 -10.10 21.58
N ASP A 338 14.07 -11.19 21.40
CA ASP A 338 14.07 -12.08 20.23
C ASP A 338 12.96 -11.72 19.21
N ALA A 339 12.36 -10.53 19.30
CA ALA A 339 11.26 -10.11 18.41
C ALA A 339 11.60 -10.12 16.91
N PHE A 340 12.89 -10.06 16.54
CA PHE A 340 13.37 -10.07 15.16
C PHE A 340 13.85 -11.45 14.69
N ASP A 341 13.62 -12.52 15.47
CA ASP A 341 14.00 -13.89 15.09
C ASP A 341 13.20 -14.40 13.87
N PHE A 342 12.03 -13.80 13.58
CA PHE A 342 11.34 -13.99 12.30
C PHE A 342 11.54 -12.79 11.36
N PRO A 343 11.73 -13.03 10.05
CA PRO A 343 12.10 -12.00 9.08
C PRO A 343 10.91 -11.14 8.66
N GLY A 344 11.20 -9.99 8.07
CA GLY A 344 10.24 -9.27 7.24
C GLY A 344 9.97 -10.00 5.93
N PHE A 345 8.77 -9.80 5.38
CA PHE A 345 8.37 -10.45 4.13
C PHE A 345 9.22 -10.04 2.92
N VAL A 346 9.82 -8.84 2.93
CA VAL A 346 10.64 -8.38 1.80
C VAL A 346 11.96 -9.11 1.69
N PRO A 347 12.83 -9.15 2.71
CA PRO A 347 14.04 -9.97 2.65
C PRO A 347 13.75 -11.46 2.44
N ALA A 348 12.62 -11.96 2.99
CA ALA A 348 12.27 -13.37 2.87
C ALA A 348 11.77 -13.78 1.47
N TYR A 349 10.94 -12.94 0.83
CA TYR A 349 10.13 -13.36 -0.33
C TYR A 349 10.15 -12.37 -1.50
N ILE A 350 10.11 -11.06 -1.26
CA ILE A 350 9.82 -10.08 -2.32
C ILE A 350 11.06 -9.48 -2.98
N ARG A 351 12.20 -9.41 -2.28
CA ARG A 351 13.40 -8.73 -2.78
C ARG A 351 13.89 -9.21 -4.17
N PRO A 352 13.82 -10.50 -4.54
CA PRO A 352 14.18 -10.92 -5.90
C PRO A 352 13.34 -10.24 -7.00
N LEU A 353 12.07 -9.90 -6.72
CA LEU A 353 11.23 -9.12 -7.63
C LEU A 353 11.74 -7.68 -7.75
N PHE A 354 12.06 -7.04 -6.62
CA PHE A 354 12.62 -5.68 -6.62
C PHE A 354 13.95 -5.57 -7.36
N CYS A 355 14.79 -6.61 -7.33
CA CYS A 355 16.03 -6.65 -8.10
C CYS A 355 15.80 -6.49 -9.62
N LYS A 356 14.60 -6.83 -10.12
CA LYS A 356 14.19 -6.67 -11.53
C LYS A 356 13.28 -5.46 -11.76
N GLY A 357 13.18 -4.56 -10.77
CA GLY A 357 12.27 -3.42 -10.79
C GLY A 357 10.78 -3.79 -10.73
N ILE A 358 10.45 -5.06 -10.44
CA ILE A 358 9.06 -5.54 -10.34
C ILE A 358 8.48 -5.08 -9.01
N GLY A 359 7.32 -4.44 -9.04
CA GLY A 359 6.64 -3.91 -7.86
C GLY A 359 5.20 -3.51 -8.16
N PRO A 360 4.50 -2.84 -7.23
CA PRO A 360 3.04 -2.62 -7.28
C PRO A 360 2.59 -1.55 -8.27
N PHE A 361 2.95 -1.73 -9.53
CA PHE A 361 2.49 -0.96 -10.67
C PHE A 361 0.98 -1.09 -10.84
N ARG A 362 0.30 0.05 -11.00
CA ARG A 362 -1.16 0.12 -11.07
C ARG A 362 -1.62 1.21 -12.02
N TRP A 363 -2.86 1.08 -12.48
CA TRP A 363 -3.54 2.13 -13.22
C TRP A 363 -5.01 2.25 -12.83
N ALA A 364 -5.60 3.41 -13.08
CA ALA A 364 -7.03 3.67 -12.89
C ALA A 364 -7.62 4.38 -14.11
N ALA A 365 -8.81 3.95 -14.51
CA ALA A 365 -9.55 4.51 -15.64
C ALA A 365 -10.33 5.76 -15.19
N LEU A 366 -9.93 6.95 -15.65
CA LEU A 366 -10.59 8.19 -15.24
C LEU A 366 -12.02 8.31 -15.78
N SER A 367 -12.35 7.57 -16.83
CA SER A 367 -13.72 7.42 -17.34
C SER A 367 -14.68 6.93 -16.25
N GLY A 368 -14.19 6.06 -15.37
CA GLY A 368 -15.01 5.28 -14.46
C GLY A 368 -15.66 4.05 -15.08
N ASP A 369 -15.37 3.75 -16.35
CA ASP A 369 -15.91 2.59 -17.04
C ASP A 369 -15.05 1.35 -16.75
N PRO A 370 -15.61 0.26 -16.18
CA PRO A 370 -14.87 -0.97 -15.96
C PRO A 370 -14.34 -1.62 -17.25
N GLU A 371 -14.98 -1.37 -18.40
CA GLU A 371 -14.53 -1.91 -19.69
C GLU A 371 -13.14 -1.38 -20.09
N ASP A 372 -12.78 -0.16 -19.69
CA ASP A 372 -11.43 0.36 -19.92
C ASP A 372 -10.36 -0.46 -19.17
N ILE A 373 -10.70 -0.98 -17.99
CA ILE A 373 -9.81 -1.89 -17.26
C ILE A 373 -9.76 -3.27 -17.94
N TYR A 374 -10.88 -3.81 -18.41
CA TYR A 374 -10.85 -5.10 -19.08
C TYR A 374 -10.10 -5.07 -20.43
N LYS A 375 -10.18 -3.95 -21.16
CA LYS A 375 -9.38 -3.73 -22.37
C LYS A 375 -7.89 -3.63 -22.05
N THR A 376 -7.52 -2.91 -20.99
CA THR A 376 -6.12 -2.86 -20.54
C THR A 376 -5.63 -4.22 -20.04
N ASP A 377 -6.45 -5.00 -19.33
CA ASP A 377 -6.12 -6.38 -18.94
C ASP A 377 -5.81 -7.25 -20.18
N ALA A 378 -6.63 -7.15 -21.24
CA ALA A 378 -6.40 -7.86 -22.50
C ALA A 378 -5.11 -7.38 -23.19
N LYS A 379 -4.87 -6.07 -23.23
CA LYS A 379 -3.65 -5.49 -23.80
C LYS A 379 -2.38 -5.93 -23.07
N VAL A 380 -2.43 -6.08 -21.75
CA VAL A 380 -1.31 -6.60 -20.97
C VAL A 380 -0.98 -8.02 -21.40
N LYS A 381 -2.00 -8.89 -21.57
CA LYS A 381 -1.80 -10.27 -22.05
C LYS A 381 -1.22 -10.33 -23.47
N GLU A 382 -1.61 -9.40 -24.34
CA GLU A 382 -1.08 -9.28 -25.70
C GLU A 382 0.41 -8.90 -25.70
N ILE A 383 0.81 -7.94 -24.84
CA ILE A 383 2.19 -7.45 -24.76
C ILE A 383 3.10 -8.45 -24.03
N ILE A 384 2.54 -9.23 -23.09
CA ILE A 384 3.28 -10.21 -22.28
C ILE A 384 2.64 -11.60 -22.49
N PRO A 385 2.78 -12.22 -23.67
CA PRO A 385 2.07 -13.45 -24.01
C PRO A 385 2.59 -14.68 -23.25
N ASP A 386 3.87 -14.67 -22.86
CA ASP A 386 4.58 -15.85 -22.34
C ASP A 386 4.69 -15.91 -20.81
N ASP A 387 3.81 -15.21 -20.08
CA ASP A 387 3.77 -15.22 -18.60
C ASP A 387 2.43 -15.80 -18.08
N PRO A 388 2.35 -17.13 -17.89
CA PRO A 388 1.12 -17.77 -17.42
C PRO A 388 0.75 -17.38 -15.99
N HIS A 389 1.72 -16.98 -15.15
CA HIS A 389 1.47 -16.53 -13.78
C HIS A 389 0.78 -15.18 -13.80
N LEU A 390 1.27 -14.23 -14.61
CA LEU A 390 0.64 -12.93 -14.82
C LEU A 390 -0.76 -13.07 -15.44
N HIS A 391 -0.94 -13.95 -16.42
CA HIS A 391 -2.27 -14.16 -17.03
C HIS A 391 -3.27 -14.69 -16.02
N ARG A 392 -2.86 -15.66 -15.21
CA ARG A 392 -3.67 -16.19 -14.11
C ARG A 392 -4.00 -15.12 -13.07
N TRP A 393 -3.04 -14.25 -12.73
CA TRP A 393 -3.27 -13.09 -11.89
C TRP A 393 -4.40 -12.22 -12.44
N LEU A 394 -4.34 -11.84 -13.73
CA LEU A 394 -5.36 -11.00 -14.37
C LEU A 394 -6.73 -11.68 -14.44
N ASP A 395 -6.78 -12.99 -14.72
CA ASP A 395 -8.02 -13.76 -14.74
C ASP A 395 -8.68 -13.78 -13.36
N MET A 396 -7.92 -14.14 -12.32
CA MET A 396 -8.43 -14.12 -10.95
C MET A 396 -8.81 -12.71 -10.48
N ALA A 397 -8.04 -11.69 -10.88
CA ALA A 397 -8.34 -10.30 -10.56
C ALA A 397 -9.66 -9.85 -11.19
N ARG A 398 -9.98 -10.30 -12.41
CA ARG A 398 -11.27 -10.04 -13.05
C ARG A 398 -12.42 -10.80 -12.38
N GLU A 399 -12.21 -12.06 -12.01
CA GLU A 399 -13.25 -12.92 -11.43
C GLU A 399 -13.58 -12.57 -9.97
N ARG A 400 -12.55 -12.22 -9.18
CA ARG A 400 -12.65 -12.13 -7.72
C ARG A 400 -12.61 -10.71 -7.17
N ILE A 401 -11.92 -9.77 -7.81
CA ILE A 401 -11.77 -8.41 -7.28
C ILE A 401 -12.92 -7.53 -7.76
N ALA A 402 -13.74 -7.07 -6.82
CA ALA A 402 -14.67 -5.97 -7.09
C ALA A 402 -13.91 -4.64 -7.18
N PHE A 403 -14.23 -3.81 -8.17
CA PHE A 403 -13.74 -2.43 -8.20
C PHE A 403 -14.29 -1.62 -7.02
N GLN A 404 -13.52 -0.62 -6.60
CA GLN A 404 -13.86 0.32 -5.54
C GLN A 404 -13.63 1.74 -6.08
N GLY A 405 -14.67 2.57 -6.21
CA GLY A 405 -14.53 3.90 -6.80
C GLY A 405 -14.26 3.85 -8.31
N LEU A 406 -13.22 4.54 -8.79
CA LEU A 406 -12.75 4.42 -10.18
C LEU A 406 -12.24 2.99 -10.42
N PRO A 407 -12.65 2.30 -11.50
CA PRO A 407 -12.07 1.03 -11.89
C PRO A 407 -10.56 1.17 -12.04
N ALA A 408 -9.85 0.25 -11.39
CA ALA A 408 -8.40 0.26 -11.31
C ALA A 408 -7.87 -1.16 -11.30
N ARG A 409 -6.61 -1.32 -11.67
CA ARG A 409 -5.92 -2.60 -11.70
C ARG A 409 -4.54 -2.48 -11.06
N ILE A 410 -4.19 -3.47 -10.27
CA ILE A 410 -2.82 -3.75 -9.84
C ILE A 410 -2.25 -4.85 -10.74
N CYS A 411 -1.03 -4.67 -11.24
CA CYS A 411 -0.32 -5.69 -12.01
C CYS A 411 1.19 -5.49 -11.84
N TRP A 412 1.84 -6.38 -11.09
CA TRP A 412 3.27 -6.27 -10.80
C TRP A 412 4.09 -6.57 -12.05
N VAL A 413 4.76 -5.53 -12.55
CA VAL A 413 5.66 -5.61 -13.72
C VAL A 413 6.93 -4.80 -13.47
N GLY A 414 8.01 -5.20 -14.13
CA GLY A 414 9.36 -4.70 -13.90
C GLY A 414 9.86 -3.64 -14.87
N LEU A 415 11.15 -3.33 -14.72
CA LEU A 415 11.89 -2.54 -15.70
C LEU A 415 11.75 -3.15 -17.09
N GLY A 416 11.62 -2.31 -18.11
CA GLY A 416 11.40 -2.76 -19.49
C GLY A 416 9.94 -3.02 -19.85
N LEU A 417 9.08 -3.43 -18.91
CA LEU A 417 7.65 -3.68 -19.19
C LEU A 417 6.76 -2.50 -18.84
N ARG A 418 7.03 -1.78 -17.75
CA ARG A 418 6.21 -0.62 -17.33
C ARG A 418 6.05 0.43 -18.44
N HIS A 419 7.14 0.82 -19.11
CA HIS A 419 7.07 1.80 -20.20
C HIS A 419 6.33 1.27 -21.43
N LYS A 420 6.50 -0.01 -21.79
CA LYS A 420 5.77 -0.63 -22.92
C LYS A 420 4.26 -0.61 -22.68
N LEU A 421 3.83 -1.00 -21.48
CA LEU A 421 2.42 -0.94 -21.09
C LEU A 421 1.90 0.49 -21.07
N GLY A 422 2.64 1.43 -20.48
CA GLY A 422 2.22 2.84 -20.45
C GLY A 422 2.07 3.46 -21.84
N LEU A 423 3.03 3.19 -22.74
CA LEU A 423 2.94 3.64 -24.13
C LEU A 423 1.74 3.04 -24.86
N ALA A 424 1.49 1.74 -24.67
CA ALA A 424 0.33 1.07 -25.25
C ALA A 424 -0.99 1.64 -24.71
N PHE A 425 -1.10 1.89 -23.40
CA PHE A 425 -2.29 2.50 -22.82
C PHE A 425 -2.50 3.93 -23.33
N ASN A 426 -1.43 4.72 -23.49
CA ASN A 426 -1.51 6.05 -24.09
C ASN A 426 -2.01 5.97 -25.54
N GLU A 427 -1.53 5.01 -26.34
CA GLU A 427 -2.03 4.79 -27.70
C GLU A 427 -3.51 4.37 -27.72
N MET A 428 -3.94 3.52 -26.79
CA MET A 428 -5.34 3.12 -26.68
C MET A 428 -6.26 4.30 -26.30
N VAL A 429 -5.76 5.29 -25.55
CA VAL A 429 -6.48 6.55 -25.31
C VAL A 429 -6.52 7.39 -26.58
N ALA A 430 -5.41 7.50 -27.31
CA ALA A 430 -5.31 8.26 -28.56
C ALA A 430 -6.25 7.73 -29.65
N SER A 431 -6.36 6.39 -29.75
CA SER A 431 -7.23 5.72 -30.73
C SER A 431 -8.71 5.71 -30.36
N GLY A 432 -9.04 6.05 -29.10
CA GLY A 432 -10.40 5.97 -28.55
C GLY A 432 -10.82 4.54 -28.17
N GLU A 433 -9.90 3.57 -28.16
CA GLU A 433 -10.16 2.25 -27.61
C GLU A 433 -10.48 2.34 -26.11
N LEU A 434 -9.77 3.20 -25.37
CA LEU A 434 -10.13 3.60 -24.02
C LEU A 434 -10.97 4.88 -24.06
N SER A 435 -12.02 4.93 -23.25
CA SER A 435 -13.04 5.99 -23.32
C SER A 435 -12.62 7.33 -22.72
N ALA A 436 -11.58 7.33 -21.89
CA ALA A 436 -10.93 8.52 -21.33
C ALA A 436 -9.48 8.21 -20.93
N PRO A 437 -8.67 9.24 -20.59
CA PRO A 437 -7.33 9.04 -20.05
C PRO A 437 -7.26 8.11 -18.85
N VAL A 438 -6.12 7.43 -18.72
CA VAL A 438 -5.80 6.58 -17.56
C VAL A 438 -4.65 7.18 -16.78
N VAL A 439 -4.68 7.04 -15.46
CA VAL A 439 -3.53 7.37 -14.61
C VAL A 439 -2.75 6.10 -14.33
N ILE A 440 -1.43 6.18 -14.42
CA ILE A 440 -0.50 5.10 -14.09
C ILE A 440 0.32 5.55 -12.89
N GLY A 441 0.36 4.72 -11.85
CA GLY A 441 1.16 4.98 -10.66
C GLY A 441 1.53 3.70 -9.95
N ARG A 442 1.82 3.81 -8.65
CA ARG A 442 2.21 2.69 -7.80
C ARG A 442 2.04 3.04 -6.32
N ASP A 443 2.23 2.03 -5.47
CA ASP A 443 2.54 2.31 -4.06
C ASP A 443 3.90 3.01 -3.93
N HIS A 444 4.19 3.59 -2.76
CA HIS A 444 5.53 4.06 -2.42
C HIS A 444 6.44 2.90 -1.99
N LEU A 445 5.86 1.75 -1.64
CA LEU A 445 6.55 0.47 -1.60
C LEU A 445 6.88 0.06 -3.05
N ASP A 446 8.12 0.28 -3.47
CA ASP A 446 8.63 -0.20 -4.75
C ASP A 446 10.16 -0.26 -4.68
N SER A 447 10.76 -0.99 -5.61
CA SER A 447 12.19 -1.32 -5.67
C SER A 447 13.15 -0.13 -5.44
N GLY A 448 12.83 1.07 -5.96
CA GLY A 448 13.72 2.25 -5.89
C GLY A 448 13.21 3.38 -5.01
N SER A 449 12.02 3.26 -4.43
CA SER A 449 11.28 4.40 -3.91
C SER A 449 11.13 4.44 -2.41
N VAL A 450 11.83 3.58 -1.65
CA VAL A 450 11.70 3.51 -0.20
C VAL A 450 12.99 3.09 0.48
N ALA A 451 13.28 3.74 1.61
CA ALA A 451 14.20 3.27 2.63
C ALA A 451 13.38 2.97 3.90
N SER A 452 13.38 1.72 4.35
CA SER A 452 12.67 1.26 5.56
C SER A 452 13.35 0.01 6.15
N PRO A 453 14.23 0.19 7.16
CA PRO A 453 15.04 -0.89 7.73
C PRO A 453 14.26 -2.02 8.40
N ASN A 454 12.99 -1.82 8.74
CA ASN A 454 12.14 -2.85 9.34
C ASN A 454 11.13 -3.44 8.32
N ARG A 455 11.31 -3.14 7.03
CA ARG A 455 10.41 -3.58 5.96
C ARG A 455 11.14 -3.75 4.62
N GLU A 456 11.04 -2.79 3.70
CA GLU A 456 11.53 -3.00 2.33
C GLU A 456 13.05 -3.14 2.21
N THR A 457 13.79 -2.44 3.06
CA THR A 457 15.25 -2.42 3.04
C THR A 457 15.85 -3.13 4.25
N GLU A 458 15.07 -3.98 4.91
CA GLU A 458 15.55 -4.81 6.03
C GLU A 458 16.60 -5.81 5.57
N ALA A 459 17.77 -5.83 6.21
CA ALA A 459 18.88 -6.72 5.89
C ALA A 459 19.30 -6.63 4.41
N MET A 460 19.68 -5.43 3.95
CA MET A 460 20.35 -5.28 2.66
C MET A 460 21.69 -6.03 2.68
N MET A 461 22.10 -6.60 1.55
CA MET A 461 23.30 -7.45 1.45
C MET A 461 24.57 -6.72 1.89
N ASP A 462 24.65 -5.42 1.65
CA ASP A 462 25.76 -4.53 2.01
C ASP A 462 25.56 -3.77 3.33
N GLY A 463 24.43 -3.99 4.03
CA GLY A 463 24.06 -3.27 5.25
C GLY A 463 23.53 -1.84 5.02
N SER A 464 23.19 -1.46 3.79
CA SER A 464 22.68 -0.12 3.43
C SER A 464 21.21 0.15 3.81
N ASP A 465 20.66 -0.61 4.77
CA ASP A 465 19.25 -0.62 5.17
C ASP A 465 18.67 0.78 5.38
N ALA A 466 19.42 1.66 6.06
CA ALA A 466 18.99 2.99 6.47
C ALA A 466 19.35 4.12 5.48
N VAL A 467 19.98 3.81 4.34
CA VAL A 467 20.37 4.83 3.36
C VAL A 467 19.12 5.37 2.66
N ALA A 468 18.76 6.61 2.98
CA ALA A 468 17.54 7.27 2.50
C ALA A 468 17.76 8.19 1.29
N ASP A 469 18.94 8.21 0.68
CA ASP A 469 19.21 9.01 -0.52
C ASP A 469 18.38 8.51 -1.73
N TRP A 470 18.21 7.20 -1.86
CA TRP A 470 17.51 6.55 -2.97
C TRP A 470 16.06 7.04 -3.20
N PRO A 471 15.17 7.07 -2.19
CA PRO A 471 13.82 7.61 -2.38
C PRO A 471 13.81 9.12 -2.72
N LEU A 472 14.80 9.89 -2.23
CA LEU A 472 14.94 11.31 -2.59
C LEU A 472 15.31 11.45 -4.07
N LEU A 473 16.32 10.70 -4.52
CA LEU A 473 16.75 10.65 -5.91
C LEU A 473 15.63 10.16 -6.83
N ASN A 474 14.85 9.15 -6.42
CA ASN A 474 13.69 8.68 -7.17
C ASN A 474 12.64 9.80 -7.36
N ALA A 475 12.31 10.57 -6.31
CA ALA A 475 11.38 11.71 -6.43
C ALA A 475 11.93 12.81 -7.35
N LEU A 476 13.21 13.17 -7.19
CA LEU A 476 13.87 14.17 -8.02
C LEU A 476 13.91 13.75 -9.49
N LEU A 477 14.26 12.49 -9.77
CA LEU A 477 14.33 11.97 -11.13
C LEU A 477 12.95 11.84 -11.78
N ASN A 478 11.92 11.41 -11.04
CA ASN A 478 10.55 11.40 -11.56
C ASN A 478 10.03 12.81 -11.87
N THR A 479 10.44 13.81 -11.07
CA THR A 479 10.15 15.22 -11.34
C THR A 479 10.84 15.67 -12.64
N ALA A 480 12.12 15.35 -12.81
CA ALA A 480 12.88 15.69 -14.03
C ALA A 480 12.41 14.91 -15.27
N SER A 481 11.87 13.70 -15.10
CA SER A 481 11.42 12.84 -16.19
C SER A 481 10.05 13.25 -16.75
N GLY A 482 9.23 13.91 -15.93
CA GLY A 482 7.94 14.48 -16.31
C GLY A 482 6.72 13.70 -15.82
N ALA A 483 6.78 13.13 -14.60
CA ALA A 483 5.58 12.58 -13.97
C ALA A 483 4.52 13.69 -13.79
N THR A 484 3.23 13.34 -13.79
CA THR A 484 2.15 14.33 -13.62
C THR A 484 2.07 14.85 -12.19
N TRP A 485 2.29 14.00 -11.19
CA TRP A 485 2.59 14.44 -9.83
C TRP A 485 3.61 13.52 -9.15
N VAL A 486 4.38 14.12 -8.25
CA VAL A 486 5.42 13.44 -7.48
C VAL A 486 5.23 13.76 -6.00
N SER A 487 5.51 12.77 -5.15
CA SER A 487 5.39 12.90 -3.71
C SER A 487 6.60 12.36 -2.97
N LEU A 488 6.95 13.01 -1.86
CA LEU A 488 7.94 12.54 -0.89
C LEU A 488 7.32 12.54 0.51
N HIS A 489 7.23 11.36 1.09
CA HIS A 489 6.55 11.13 2.36
C HIS A 489 7.50 10.47 3.37
N HIS A 490 7.16 10.61 4.64
CA HIS A 490 7.90 10.03 5.75
C HIS A 490 6.98 9.22 6.68
N GLY A 491 7.48 8.06 7.10
CA GLY A 491 6.91 7.15 8.09
C GLY A 491 5.76 6.27 7.59
N GLY A 492 5.45 6.24 6.30
CA GLY A 492 4.39 5.39 5.77
C GLY A 492 4.66 3.90 6.01
N GLY A 493 3.61 3.21 6.46
CA GLY A 493 3.60 1.78 6.77
C GLY A 493 4.19 1.43 8.13
N VAL A 494 5.40 1.88 8.45
CA VAL A 494 6.13 1.52 9.68
C VAL A 494 6.11 2.58 10.78
N GLY A 495 5.53 3.75 10.51
CA GLY A 495 5.36 4.85 11.48
C GLY A 495 6.50 5.87 11.44
N MET A 496 6.30 6.97 12.19
CA MET A 496 7.27 8.08 12.25
C MET A 496 8.67 7.60 12.64
N GLY A 497 9.68 8.03 11.88
CA GLY A 497 11.10 7.75 12.14
C GLY A 497 11.64 6.52 11.42
N TRP A 498 10.79 5.69 10.81
CA TRP A 498 11.16 4.36 10.31
C TRP A 498 11.14 4.20 8.79
N SER A 499 10.67 5.20 8.04
CA SER A 499 10.74 5.15 6.57
C SER A 499 10.76 6.52 5.90
N ILE A 500 11.49 6.61 4.79
CA ILE A 500 11.43 7.73 3.84
C ILE A 500 11.15 7.14 2.47
N HIS A 501 10.18 7.70 1.75
CA HIS A 501 9.74 7.09 0.49
C HIS A 501 9.04 8.06 -0.47
N SER A 502 9.10 7.75 -1.76
CA SER A 502 8.56 8.55 -2.85
C SER A 502 7.44 7.85 -3.61
N GLY A 503 6.52 8.64 -4.15
CA GLY A 503 5.50 8.20 -5.09
C GLY A 503 5.52 9.02 -6.37
N GLN A 504 5.10 8.41 -7.46
CA GLN A 504 4.92 9.06 -8.75
C GLN A 504 3.62 8.59 -9.39
N VAL A 505 2.99 9.49 -10.13
CA VAL A 505 1.87 9.14 -11.02
C VAL A 505 1.99 9.95 -12.31
N ILE A 506 1.67 9.30 -13.42
CA ILE A 506 1.65 9.88 -14.76
C ILE A 506 0.31 9.64 -15.44
N CYS A 507 -0.24 10.69 -16.06
CA CYS A 507 -1.47 10.63 -16.84
C CYS A 507 -1.14 10.29 -18.30
N CYS A 508 -1.78 9.24 -18.82
CA CYS A 508 -1.76 8.87 -20.23
C CYS A 508 -2.99 9.49 -20.90
N ASP A 509 -2.82 10.66 -21.50
CA ASP A 509 -3.90 11.45 -22.10
C ASP A 509 -4.02 11.30 -23.62
N GLY A 510 -3.26 10.37 -24.21
CA GLY A 510 -3.26 10.09 -25.64
C GLY A 510 -2.38 11.03 -26.46
N THR A 511 -1.72 12.01 -25.83
CA THR A 511 -0.89 12.97 -26.57
C THR A 511 0.50 12.42 -26.89
N PRO A 512 1.14 12.88 -27.99
CA PRO A 512 2.56 12.61 -28.25
C PRO A 512 3.49 13.14 -27.14
N GLU A 513 3.11 14.24 -26.50
CA GLU A 513 3.85 14.81 -25.38
C GLU A 513 3.80 13.88 -24.16
N ALA A 514 2.64 13.28 -23.86
CA ALA A 514 2.53 12.28 -22.81
C ALA A 514 3.33 11.03 -23.12
N ALA A 515 3.34 10.55 -24.37
CA ALA A 515 4.15 9.39 -24.75
C ALA A 515 5.64 9.56 -24.39
N LYS A 516 6.22 10.74 -24.67
CA LYS A 516 7.62 11.05 -24.31
C LYS A 516 7.86 11.07 -22.79
N ARG A 517 6.91 11.60 -22.01
CA ARG A 517 6.99 11.61 -20.54
C ARG A 517 6.85 10.19 -19.98
N VAL A 518 5.88 9.42 -20.48
CA VAL A 518 5.60 8.03 -20.10
C VAL A 518 6.79 7.13 -20.34
N GLU A 519 7.42 7.24 -21.52
CA GLU A 519 8.64 6.49 -21.85
C GLU A 519 9.74 6.72 -20.80
N ARG A 520 10.08 8.00 -20.52
CA ARG A 520 11.13 8.34 -19.55
C ARG A 520 10.77 7.96 -18.12
N VAL A 521 9.58 8.34 -17.65
CA VAL A 521 9.16 8.13 -16.25
C VAL A 521 9.07 6.63 -15.95
N LEU A 522 8.42 5.85 -16.80
CA LEU A 522 8.21 4.42 -16.56
C LEU A 522 9.43 3.55 -16.92
N TRP A 523 10.48 4.14 -17.48
CA TRP A 523 11.82 3.56 -17.54
C TRP A 523 12.64 3.91 -16.29
N ASN A 524 12.74 5.19 -15.97
CA ASN A 524 13.59 5.71 -14.91
C ASN A 524 13.11 5.27 -13.52
N ASP A 525 11.81 5.27 -13.26
CA ASP A 525 11.24 4.91 -11.96
C ASP A 525 11.64 3.49 -11.51
N PRO A 526 11.31 2.39 -12.24
CA PRO A 526 11.82 1.07 -11.92
C PRO A 526 13.34 0.96 -12.11
N GLY A 527 13.94 1.76 -13.01
CA GLY A 527 15.38 1.82 -13.23
C GLY A 527 16.17 2.20 -11.98
N THR A 528 15.66 3.16 -11.18
CA THR A 528 16.28 3.50 -9.89
C THR A 528 16.25 2.35 -8.88
N GLY A 529 15.28 1.44 -8.99
CA GLY A 529 15.19 0.27 -8.13
C GLY A 529 16.20 -0.80 -8.49
N VAL A 530 16.37 -1.06 -9.79
CA VAL A 530 17.43 -1.93 -10.30
C VAL A 530 18.80 -1.35 -9.95
N MET A 531 19.02 -0.05 -10.16
CA MET A 531 20.23 0.67 -9.75
C MET A 531 20.54 0.47 -8.27
N ARG A 532 19.58 0.76 -7.37
CA ARG A 532 19.76 0.66 -5.92
C ARG A 532 20.16 -0.75 -5.47
N HIS A 533 19.55 -1.79 -6.04
CA HIS A 533 19.85 -3.17 -5.67
C HIS A 533 21.14 -3.67 -6.31
N ALA A 534 21.48 -3.21 -7.52
CA ALA A 534 22.75 -3.54 -8.16
C ALA A 534 23.94 -2.93 -7.40
N ASP A 535 23.78 -1.69 -6.91
CA ASP A 535 24.72 -0.99 -6.03
C ASP A 535 24.95 -1.77 -4.73
N ALA A 536 23.87 -2.21 -4.09
CA ALA A 536 23.93 -3.04 -2.88
C ALA A 536 24.48 -4.47 -3.09
N GLY A 537 24.87 -4.83 -4.31
CA GLY A 537 25.59 -6.09 -4.61
C GLY A 537 24.72 -7.26 -5.06
N TYR A 538 23.43 -7.10 -5.29
CA TYR A 538 22.57 -8.19 -5.74
C TYR A 538 22.85 -8.54 -7.22
N ASP A 539 23.35 -9.75 -7.49
CA ASP A 539 23.67 -10.20 -8.85
C ASP A 539 22.44 -10.19 -9.78
N ILE A 540 21.25 -10.56 -9.28
CA ILE A 540 19.99 -10.48 -10.05
C ILE A 540 19.75 -9.05 -10.57
N ALA A 541 20.07 -8.03 -9.78
CA ALA A 541 19.90 -6.64 -10.18
C ALA A 541 20.99 -6.17 -11.15
N ARG A 542 22.23 -6.64 -10.97
CA ARG A 542 23.32 -6.38 -11.91
C ARG A 542 23.06 -7.03 -13.27
N ASP A 543 22.51 -8.24 -13.29
CA ASP A 543 22.08 -8.94 -14.50
C ASP A 543 20.97 -8.15 -15.20
N CYS A 544 19.92 -7.76 -14.46
CA CYS A 544 18.85 -6.93 -15.00
C CYS A 544 19.35 -5.60 -15.56
N ALA A 545 20.27 -4.92 -14.87
CA ALA A 545 20.89 -3.68 -15.35
C ALA A 545 21.62 -3.87 -16.67
N ARG A 546 22.40 -4.96 -16.82
CA ARG A 546 23.11 -5.31 -18.07
C ARG A 546 22.14 -5.66 -19.20
N GLU A 547 21.13 -6.48 -18.91
CA GLU A 547 20.10 -6.90 -19.87
C GLU A 547 19.30 -5.71 -20.42
N GLN A 548 19.00 -4.72 -19.58
CA GLN A 548 18.24 -3.52 -19.94
C GLN A 548 19.13 -2.37 -20.42
N GLY A 549 20.46 -2.51 -20.37
CA GLY A 549 21.40 -1.47 -20.79
C GLY A 549 21.34 -0.20 -19.93
N LEU A 550 21.18 -0.34 -18.61
CA LEU A 550 21.27 0.80 -17.69
C LEU A 550 22.71 1.32 -17.63
N ASP A 551 22.88 2.64 -17.74
CA ASP A 551 24.15 3.32 -17.49
C ASP A 551 24.35 3.51 -15.98
N LEU A 552 25.16 2.63 -15.38
CA LEU A 552 25.48 2.63 -13.94
C LEU A 552 26.99 2.84 -13.74
N PRO A 553 27.47 4.11 -13.67
CA PRO A 553 28.91 4.42 -13.70
C PRO A 553 29.74 3.81 -12.57
N SER A 554 29.12 3.44 -11.43
CA SER A 554 29.81 2.79 -10.32
C SER A 554 30.07 1.29 -10.55
N LEU A 555 29.41 0.66 -11.53
CA LEU A 555 29.44 -0.78 -11.76
C LEU A 555 30.18 -1.20 -13.05
N GLY A 556 30.68 -0.24 -13.83
CA GLY A 556 31.47 -0.47 -15.06
C GLY A 556 30.65 -0.28 -16.32
#